data_AF-A0A327UGV4-F1
#
_entry.id   AF-A0A327UGV4-F1
#
_cell.length_a   1.000
_cell.length_b   1.000
_cell.length_c   1.000
_cell.angle_alpha   90.00
_cell.angle_beta   90.00
_cell.angle_gamma   90.00
#
_symmetry.space_group_name_H-M   'P 1'
#
loop_
_entity.id
_entity.type
_entity.pdbx_description
1 polymer ?
#
loop_
_entity_poly.entity_id
_entity_poly.type
_entity_poly.pdbx_seq_one_letter_code
_entity_poly.pdbx_strand_id
1 'polypeptide(L)'
;MSDEAGLWELRLGIHATPDQAEEIRERIAALLCPDPDHAPPCPVPWSLSLVALSGGDEDEDGDEGEAAGAYPELIEQARIERG
;
A
#
# COMPACT_ATOMS: atom_id res chain seq x y z
N MET A 1 -2.83 13.29 25.67
CA MET A 1 -3.21 12.43 24.54
C MET A 1 -4.38 11.61 25.04
N SER A 2 -5.54 11.65 24.38
CA SER A 2 -6.69 10.86 24.81
C SER A 2 -6.35 9.38 24.72
N ASP A 3 -6.66 8.60 25.77
CA ASP A 3 -6.48 7.14 25.83
C ASP A 3 -7.57 6.39 25.02
N GLU A 4 -8.22 7.05 24.07
CA GLU A 4 -9.29 6.48 23.26
C GLU A 4 -8.71 5.96 21.94
N ALA A 5 -9.08 4.72 21.57
CA ALA A 5 -8.63 4.10 20.34
C ALA A 5 -9.23 4.84 19.12
N GLY A 6 -8.36 5.28 18.21
CA GLY A 6 -8.73 5.90 16.92
C GLY A 6 -8.49 4.95 15.74
N LEU A 7 -9.10 5.26 14.60
CA LEU A 7 -8.76 4.64 13.33
C LEU A 7 -7.58 5.39 12.70
N TRP A 8 -6.55 4.66 12.28
CA TRP A 8 -5.33 5.22 11.70
C TRP A 8 -4.94 4.40 10.48
N GLU A 9 -4.42 5.08 9.45
CA GLU A 9 -3.91 4.46 8.24
C GLU A 9 -2.38 4.62 8.16
N LEU A 10 -1.69 3.54 7.77
CA LEU A 10 -0.28 3.56 7.42
C LEU A 10 -0.18 3.39 5.89
N ARG A 11 0.36 4.40 5.20
CA ARG A 11 0.58 4.35 3.75
C ARG A 11 2.08 4.28 3.46
N LEU A 12 2.47 3.36 2.58
CA LEU A 12 3.84 3.17 2.11
C LEU A 12 3.84 3.21 0.57
N GLY A 13 4.59 4.15 0.00
CA GLY A 13 4.87 4.14 -1.44
C GLY A 13 6.05 3.23 -1.75
N ILE A 14 5.96 2.46 -2.82
CA ILE A 14 7.04 1.60 -3.32
C ILE A 14 7.19 1.74 -4.84
N HIS A 15 8.43 1.81 -5.33
CA HIS A 15 8.73 1.62 -6.76
C HIS A 15 9.05 0.15 -7.00
N ALA A 16 8.11 -0.58 -7.60
CA ALA A 16 8.19 -2.01 -7.80
C ALA A 16 7.31 -2.44 -8.98
N THR A 17 7.57 -3.63 -9.54
CA THR A 17 6.61 -4.31 -10.40
C THR A 17 5.38 -4.74 -9.61
N PRO A 18 4.22 -5.00 -10.24
CA PRO A 18 3.03 -5.49 -9.55
C PRO A 18 3.28 -6.75 -8.71
N ASP A 19 4.02 -7.73 -9.26
CA ASP A 19 4.35 -8.98 -8.55
C ASP A 19 5.22 -8.73 -7.30
N GLN A 20 6.20 -7.83 -7.41
CA GLN A 20 7.04 -7.44 -6.27
C GLN A 20 6.25 -6.67 -5.20
N ALA A 21 5.30 -5.84 -5.62
CA ALA A 21 4.43 -5.10 -4.71
C ALA A 21 3.52 -6.04 -3.92
N GLU A 22 2.97 -7.07 -4.58
CA GLU A 22 2.17 -8.11 -3.94
C GLU A 22 3.01 -8.97 -2.98
N GLU A 23 4.22 -9.37 -3.38
CA GLU A 23 5.14 -10.10 -2.51
C GLU A 23 5.49 -9.31 -1.23
N ILE A 24 5.69 -7.99 -1.36
CA ILE A 24 5.91 -7.10 -0.21
C ILE A 24 4.67 -7.05 0.68
N ARG A 25 3.47 -6.93 0.09
CA ARG A 25 2.20 -6.94 0.83
C ARG A 25 2.06 -8.22 1.66
N GLU A 26 2.28 -9.39 1.07
CA GLU A 26 2.20 -10.68 1.78
C GLU A 26 3.22 -10.76 2.93
N ARG A 27 4.45 -10.29 2.70
CA ARG A 27 5.49 -10.25 3.74
C ARG A 27 5.13 -9.33 4.89
N ILE A 28 4.56 -8.15 4.62
CA ILE A 28 4.09 -7.23 5.66
C ILE A 28 2.96 -7.86 6.45
N ALA A 29 1.99 -8.48 5.79
CA ALA A 29 0.89 -9.17 6.45
C ALA A 29 1.39 -10.29 7.38
N ALA A 30 2.37 -11.09 6.93
CA ALA A 30 2.98 -12.14 7.73
C ALA A 30 3.77 -11.57 8.93
N LEU A 31 4.52 -10.47 8.74
CA LEU A 31 5.30 -9.83 9.80
C LEU A 31 4.42 -9.22 10.90
N LEU A 32 3.28 -8.66 10.54
CA LEU A 32 2.33 -8.05 11.48
C LEU A 32 1.36 -9.08 12.10
N CYS A 33 1.33 -10.31 11.59
CA CYS A 33 0.51 -11.37 12.15
C CYS A 33 1.09 -11.83 13.49
N PRO A 34 0.31 -11.83 14.59
CA PRO A 34 0.80 -12.27 15.89
C PRO A 34 1.03 -13.79 15.96
N ASP A 35 0.40 -14.56 15.08
CA ASP A 35 0.50 -16.02 15.00
C ASP A 35 0.50 -16.45 13.52
N PRO A 36 1.65 -16.69 12.89
CA PRO A 36 1.70 -17.02 11.46
C PRO A 36 1.09 -18.39 11.10
N ASP A 37 0.87 -19.28 12.07
CA ASP A 37 0.44 -20.66 11.84
C ASP A 37 -1.09 -20.87 12.04
N HIS A 38 -1.85 -19.78 12.24
CA HIS A 38 -3.31 -19.83 12.42
C HIS A 38 -4.06 -20.25 11.13
N ALA A 39 -5.24 -20.84 11.30
CA ALA A 39 -6.13 -21.15 10.18
C ALA A 39 -6.80 -19.86 9.65
N PRO A 40 -6.81 -19.59 8.33
CA PRO A 40 -7.49 -18.44 7.76
C PRO A 40 -9.00 -18.42 8.02
N PRO A 41 -9.63 -17.24 8.15
CA PRO A 41 -9.05 -15.90 8.03
C PRO A 41 -8.34 -15.40 9.30
N CYS A 42 -7.38 -14.50 9.14
CA CYS A 42 -6.59 -13.94 10.25
C CYS A 42 -7.45 -13.12 11.22
N PRO A 43 -7.39 -13.36 12.55
CA PRO A 43 -8.23 -12.70 13.54
C PRO A 43 -7.75 -11.29 13.92
N VAL A 44 -6.84 -10.70 13.14
CA VAL A 44 -6.25 -9.38 13.43
C VAL A 44 -7.26 -8.24 13.24
N PRO A 45 -7.15 -7.15 14.02
CA PRO A 45 -8.07 -6.01 13.94
C PRO A 45 -7.67 -4.99 12.85
N TRP A 46 -6.84 -5.38 11.88
CA TRP A 46 -6.35 -4.50 10.82
C TRP A 46 -6.55 -5.14 9.44
N SER A 47 -6.62 -4.30 8.41
CA SER A 47 -6.65 -4.72 7.01
C SER A 47 -5.46 -4.12 6.26
N LEU A 48 -5.00 -4.82 5.22
CA LEU A 48 -3.92 -4.35 4.35
C LEU A 48 -4.38 -4.37 2.88
N SER A 49 -4.29 -3.21 2.25
CA SER A 49 -4.65 -3.00 0.85
C SER A 49 -3.44 -2.55 0.04
N LEU A 50 -3.34 -3.00 -1.21
CA LEU A 50 -2.35 -2.51 -2.17
C LEU A 50 -3.06 -1.59 -3.16
N VAL A 51 -2.52 -0.39 -3.37
CA VAL A 51 -3.07 0.64 -4.26
C VAL A 51 -2.03 0.94 -5.34
N ALA A 52 -2.41 0.81 -6.61
CA ALA A 52 -1.54 1.17 -7.72
C ALA A 52 -1.48 2.71 -7.84
N LEU A 53 -0.27 3.27 -7.76
CA LEU A 53 -0.05 4.72 -7.88
C LEU A 53 0.07 5.19 -9.34
N SER A 54 0.27 4.25 -10.27
CA SER A 54 0.34 4.56 -11.70
C SER A 54 -0.09 3.34 -12.54
N GLY A 55 -1.28 3.43 -13.15
CA GLY A 55 -1.77 2.48 -14.14
C GLY A 55 -3.11 1.83 -13.81
N GLY A 56 -4.19 2.36 -14.43
CA GLY A 56 -5.55 1.80 -14.54
C GLY A 56 -6.50 2.33 -13.47
N ASP A 57 -7.50 3.16 -13.74
CA ASP A 57 -8.11 3.63 -14.98
C ASP A 57 -8.11 5.18 -14.99
N GLU A 58 -8.14 5.79 -16.17
CA GLU A 58 -8.63 7.16 -16.29
C GLU A 58 -10.10 7.14 -15.86
N ASP A 59 -10.37 7.27 -14.56
CA ASP A 59 -11.70 7.63 -14.13
C ASP A 59 -12.01 8.96 -14.82
N GLU A 60 -13.09 8.98 -15.60
CA GLU A 60 -13.58 10.13 -16.39
C GLU A 60 -13.90 11.36 -15.50
N ASP A 61 -13.74 11.21 -14.18
CA ASP A 61 -13.80 12.22 -13.13
C ASP A 61 -12.46 12.40 -12.38
N GLY A 62 -11.32 12.47 -13.08
CA GLY A 62 -10.19 13.35 -12.71
C GLY A 62 -9.56 13.24 -11.30
N ASP A 63 -9.45 12.04 -10.71
CA ASP A 63 -8.63 11.79 -9.51
C ASP A 63 -7.26 11.15 -9.84
N GLU A 64 -6.68 11.50 -11.00
CA GLU A 64 -5.24 11.37 -11.18
C GLU A 64 -4.52 12.38 -10.26
N GLY A 65 -4.45 12.16 -8.94
CA GLY A 65 -3.96 13.26 -8.09
C GLY A 65 -3.48 12.96 -6.69
N GLU A 66 -4.27 12.32 -5.83
CA GLU A 66 -3.94 12.37 -4.40
C GLU A 66 -2.81 11.41 -4.02
N ALA A 67 -2.87 10.17 -4.51
CA ALA A 67 -1.87 9.14 -4.17
C ALA A 67 -0.52 9.39 -4.88
N ALA A 68 -0.55 9.88 -6.11
CA ALA A 68 0.63 10.34 -6.84
C ALA A 68 1.27 11.56 -6.16
N GLY A 69 0.46 12.51 -5.68
CA GLY A 69 0.93 13.68 -4.94
C GLY A 69 1.59 13.35 -3.59
N ALA A 70 1.25 12.21 -2.98
CA ALA A 70 1.82 11.78 -1.71
C ALA A 70 3.27 11.28 -1.81
N TYR A 71 3.71 10.83 -2.98
CA TYR A 71 5.04 10.22 -3.19
C TYR A 71 5.75 10.74 -4.45
N PRO A 72 6.03 12.05 -4.53
CA PRO A 72 6.64 12.66 -5.71
C PRO A 72 8.02 12.09 -6.06
N GLU A 73 8.81 11.68 -5.06
CA GLU A 73 10.12 11.06 -5.25
C GLU A 73 10.05 9.68 -5.92
N LEU A 74 9.00 8.90 -5.67
CA LEU A 74 8.82 7.59 -6.30
C LEU A 74 8.39 7.71 -7.75
N ILE A 75 7.63 8.75 -8.08
CA ILE A 75 7.28 9.09 -9.47
C ILE A 75 8.54 9.45 -10.25
N GLU A 76 9.41 10.28 -9.65
CA GLU A 76 10.66 10.66 -10.30
C GLU A 76 11.61 9.47 -10.46
N GLN A 77 11.70 8.59 -9.45
CA GLN A 77 12.45 7.33 -9.58
C GLN A 77 11.90 6.46 -10.72
N ALA A 78 10.58 6.30 -10.81
CA ALA A 78 9.94 5.53 -11.89
C ALA A 78 10.25 6.11 -13.28
N ARG A 79 10.30 7.45 -13.41
CA ARG A 79 10.73 8.11 -14.65
C ARG A 79 12.18 7.77 -14.99
N ILE A 80 13.10 7.90 -14.03
CA ILE A 80 14.53 7.62 -14.24
C ILE A 80 14.75 6.17 -14.67
N GLU A 81 14.04 5.22 -14.08
CA GLU A 81 14.19 3.79 -14.41
C GLU A 81 13.59 3.41 -15.77
N ARG A 82 12.64 4.19 -16.32
CA ARG A 82 12.00 3.95 -17.62
C ARG A 82 12.79 4.50 -18.82
N GLY A 83 13.68 5.48 -18.61
CA GLY A 83 14.51 6.12 -19.64
C GLY A 83 13.90 7.37 -20.25
#